data_AF-A0A2E9UBX1-F1
#
_entry.id   AF-A0A2E9UBX1-F1
#
_cell.length_a   1.000
_cell.length_b   1.000
_cell.length_c   1.000
_cell.angle_alpha   90.00
_cell.angle_beta   90.00
_cell.angle_gamma   90.00
#
_symmetry.space_group_name_H-M   'P 1'
#
loop_
_entity.id
_entity.type
_entity.pdbx_description
1 polymer ?
#
loop_
_entity_poly.entity_id
_entity_poly.type
_entity_poly.pdbx_seq_one_letter_code
_entity_poly.pdbx_strand_id
1 'polypeptide(L)'
;PKPKATDDPKPKATDDPKPKATDDPKPKATDDPNPKADDKSHQDKLMNEISSKIQQAAKEGTLEQLNAVKLCSIMPEATQNMCTQKVKMDIQTEMAKIPQTSQHTKNQSPKPDSNSKDPCAAVPKDAKAECEKGIAAARKNQAESKARAEAEAKAEADKYIKSFDPNNIPKIAKYNFINLDKFSRISKLRSAVGHNYSYKTEEDDPTRQNCKSMKHYFIPVGAPKSNEAVSTTPHTFKWMTLKFYSPVNGVINHVEYTENQYGTEANFGIQATDEDAKGYYFDYYHIALDPNLKVGSTVTEGQQVGTLGDENAYGEMAVSARESKTKIHLISFLEVVTDEIFNLYKSRGVDSPSDVIITREERDANPLPCDNSEAGWFIGSSKSNKPNISFQKWVYESEDNWFFFK
;
A
#
# COMPACT_ATOMS: atom_id res chain seq x y z
N PRO A 1 -7.00 -85.25 8.17
CA PRO A 1 -6.44 -84.63 9.41
C PRO A 1 -5.81 -83.27 9.09
N LYS A 2 -6.59 -82.19 9.21
CA LYS A 2 -6.15 -80.81 8.98
C LYS A 2 -5.35 -80.31 10.19
N PRO A 3 -4.30 -79.47 10.01
CA PRO A 3 -3.55 -78.89 11.13
C PRO A 3 -4.42 -77.90 11.91
N LYS A 4 -4.31 -77.97 13.24
CA LYS A 4 -4.88 -76.99 14.19
C LYS A 4 -4.19 -75.63 13.97
N ALA A 5 -4.98 -74.61 13.64
CA ALA A 5 -4.57 -73.23 13.80
C ALA A 5 -4.50 -72.91 15.31
N THR A 6 -3.37 -72.38 15.75
CA THR A 6 -3.21 -71.74 17.06
C THR A 6 -3.82 -70.34 16.98
N ASP A 7 -4.80 -70.07 17.83
CA ASP A 7 -5.38 -68.74 18.02
C ASP A 7 -4.36 -67.82 18.72
N ASP A 8 -3.89 -66.79 18.03
CA ASP A 8 -3.14 -65.70 18.64
C ASP A 8 -4.08 -64.84 19.50
N PRO A 9 -3.69 -64.46 20.73
CA PRO A 9 -4.55 -63.69 21.62
C PRO A 9 -4.73 -62.26 21.11
N LYS A 10 -5.99 -61.89 20.87
CA LYS A 10 -6.46 -60.51 20.66
C LYS A 10 -5.91 -59.57 21.75
N PRO A 11 -5.31 -58.42 21.42
CA PRO A 11 -4.89 -57.46 22.44
C PRO A 11 -6.10 -57.00 23.27
N LYS A 12 -6.01 -57.17 24.59
CA LYS A 12 -6.89 -56.51 25.56
C LYS A 12 -6.71 -55.00 25.41
N ALA A 13 -7.81 -54.29 25.15
CA ALA A 13 -7.86 -52.85 25.35
C ALA A 13 -7.55 -52.58 26.83
N THR A 14 -6.44 -51.89 27.08
CA THR A 14 -6.21 -51.21 28.35
C THR A 14 -7.04 -49.94 28.32
N ASP A 15 -8.02 -49.85 29.21
CA ASP A 15 -8.77 -48.63 29.47
C ASP A 15 -7.81 -47.60 30.09
N ASP A 16 -7.29 -46.69 29.26
CA ASP A 16 -6.59 -45.51 29.74
C ASP A 16 -7.60 -44.60 30.48
N PRO A 17 -7.24 -44.04 31.65
CA PRO A 17 -8.14 -43.21 32.42
C PRO A 17 -8.50 -41.94 31.63
N LYS A 18 -9.81 -41.80 31.37
CA LYS A 18 -10.44 -40.59 30.84
C LYS A 18 -9.88 -39.34 31.54
N PRO A 19 -9.38 -38.32 30.82
CA PRO A 19 -8.96 -37.07 31.45
C PRO A 19 -10.15 -36.48 32.20
N LYS A 20 -9.95 -36.29 33.51
CA LYS A 20 -10.88 -35.56 34.37
C LYS A 20 -10.82 -34.10 33.89
N ALA A 21 -11.92 -33.60 33.34
CA ALA A 21 -12.07 -32.19 33.03
C ALA A 21 -11.87 -31.39 34.32
N THR A 22 -10.75 -30.70 34.44
CA THR A 22 -10.59 -29.58 35.35
C THR A 22 -11.30 -28.41 34.70
N ASP A 23 -12.32 -27.90 35.37
CA ASP A 23 -12.98 -26.65 35.02
C ASP A 23 -11.98 -25.49 35.19
N ASP A 24 -11.21 -25.23 34.14
CA ASP A 24 -10.45 -23.99 34.04
C ASP A 24 -11.44 -22.83 33.87
N PRO A 25 -11.25 -21.69 34.57
CA PRO A 25 -12.17 -20.58 34.48
C PRO A 25 -12.27 -20.10 33.05
N LYS A 26 -13.48 -20.16 32.50
CA LYS A 26 -13.89 -19.52 31.25
C LYS A 26 -13.21 -18.14 31.13
N PRO A 27 -12.40 -17.87 30.08
CA PRO A 27 -11.93 -16.52 29.85
C PRO A 27 -13.16 -15.65 29.73
N LYS A 28 -13.28 -14.73 30.68
CA LYS A 28 -14.29 -13.68 30.69
C LYS A 28 -14.15 -12.99 29.34
N ALA A 29 -15.23 -12.97 28.55
CA ALA A 29 -15.31 -12.10 27.40
C ALA A 29 -14.91 -10.70 27.88
N THR A 30 -13.74 -10.23 27.46
CA THR A 30 -13.49 -8.81 27.44
C THR A 30 -14.42 -8.29 26.37
N ASP A 31 -15.52 -7.70 26.83
CA ASP A 31 -16.29 -6.76 26.03
C ASP A 31 -15.26 -5.79 25.42
N ASP A 32 -14.97 -5.93 24.13
CA ASP A 32 -14.37 -4.84 23.39
C ASP A 32 -15.33 -3.66 23.54
N PRO A 33 -14.90 -2.54 24.15
CA PRO A 33 -15.74 -1.37 24.17
C PRO A 33 -15.83 -0.89 22.72
N ASN A 34 -16.99 -1.11 22.12
CA ASN A 34 -17.56 -0.21 21.11
C ASN A 34 -17.07 1.23 21.44
N PRO A 35 -16.45 1.99 20.51
CA PRO A 35 -15.78 3.25 20.84
C PRO A 35 -16.75 4.14 21.61
N LYS A 36 -16.56 4.20 22.93
CA LYS A 36 -17.57 4.74 23.83
C LYS A 36 -17.73 6.22 23.50
N ALA A 37 -18.97 6.66 23.36
CA ALA A 37 -19.35 8.06 23.22
C ALA A 37 -18.70 8.98 24.30
N ASP A 38 -18.19 8.41 25.39
CA ASP A 38 -17.44 9.08 26.46
C ASP A 38 -16.07 9.63 26.05
N ASP A 39 -15.31 8.96 25.16
CA ASP A 39 -13.96 9.41 24.77
C ASP A 39 -14.03 10.62 23.83
N LYS A 40 -15.01 10.61 22.91
CA LYS A 40 -15.32 11.76 22.07
C LYS A 40 -15.82 12.95 22.88
N SER A 41 -16.68 12.72 23.88
CA SER A 41 -17.15 13.77 24.79
C SER A 41 -16.00 14.41 25.60
N HIS A 42 -15.00 13.63 25.99
CA HIS A 42 -13.82 14.13 26.68
C HIS A 42 -12.90 14.94 25.75
N GLN A 43 -12.66 14.46 24.53
CA GLN A 43 -11.89 15.18 23.52
C GLN A 43 -12.56 16.50 23.10
N ASP A 44 -13.90 16.52 22.98
CA ASP A 44 -14.66 17.72 22.68
C ASP A 44 -14.54 18.77 23.80
N LYS A 45 -14.52 18.34 25.07
CA LYS A 45 -14.27 19.23 26.21
C LYS A 45 -12.87 19.86 26.17
N LEU A 46 -11.84 19.04 25.92
CA LEU A 46 -10.46 19.54 25.80
C LEU A 46 -10.30 20.53 24.63
N MET A 47 -10.93 20.25 23.49
CA MET A 47 -10.94 21.17 22.35
C MET A 47 -11.66 22.48 22.65
N ASN A 48 -12.75 22.45 23.42
CA ASN A 48 -13.46 23.65 23.85
C ASN A 48 -12.62 24.50 24.83
N GLU A 49 -11.83 23.88 25.71
CA GLU A 49 -10.89 24.58 26.58
C GLU A 49 -9.77 25.27 25.79
N ILE A 50 -9.22 24.59 24.78
CA ILE A 50 -8.21 25.17 23.87
C ILE A 50 -8.81 26.35 23.10
N SER A 51 -10.03 26.20 22.57
CA SER A 51 -10.73 27.29 21.86
C SER A 51 -10.98 28.49 22.78
N SER A 52 -11.30 28.26 24.05
CA SER A 52 -11.50 29.33 25.03
C SER A 52 -10.20 30.11 25.31
N LYS A 53 -9.05 29.41 25.36
CA LYS A 53 -7.72 30.05 25.51
C LYS A 53 -7.36 30.91 24.29
N ILE A 54 -7.70 30.47 23.09
CA ILE A 54 -7.48 31.25 21.85
C ILE A 54 -8.36 32.50 21.87
N GLN A 55 -9.63 32.38 22.24
CA GLN A 55 -10.53 33.54 22.36
C GLN A 55 -10.11 34.52 23.45
N GLN A 56 -9.56 34.02 24.56
CA GLN A 56 -9.00 34.87 25.61
C GLN A 56 -7.76 35.62 25.12
N ALA A 57 -6.82 34.94 24.48
CA ALA A 57 -5.64 35.58 23.89
C ALA A 57 -6.00 36.59 22.79
N ALA A 58 -7.08 36.36 22.03
CA ALA A 58 -7.61 37.31 21.07
C ALA A 58 -8.12 38.60 21.74
N LYS A 59 -8.78 38.49 22.90
CA LYS A 59 -9.23 39.66 23.69
C LYS A 59 -8.07 40.41 24.34
N GLU A 60 -7.03 39.68 24.73
CA GLU A 60 -5.84 40.22 25.40
C GLU A 60 -4.77 40.74 24.42
N GLY A 61 -4.92 40.47 23.11
CA GLY A 61 -3.95 40.87 22.08
C GLY A 61 -2.62 40.09 22.14
N THR A 62 -2.67 38.83 22.60
CA THR A 62 -1.50 37.97 22.84
C THR A 62 -1.49 36.71 21.95
N LEU A 63 -2.27 36.69 20.87
CA LEU A 63 -2.39 35.53 19.97
C LEU A 63 -1.03 35.06 19.42
N GLU A 64 -0.10 35.97 19.13
CA GLU A 64 1.23 35.65 18.62
C GLU A 64 2.11 34.89 19.63
N GLN A 65 1.73 34.91 20.91
CA GLN A 65 2.46 34.24 21.99
C GLN A 65 1.99 32.78 22.18
N LEU A 66 0.91 32.36 21.50
CA LEU A 66 0.39 31.00 21.59
C LEU A 66 1.22 30.02 20.75
N ASN A 67 1.59 28.89 21.37
CA ASN A 67 2.24 27.78 20.68
C ASN A 67 1.24 26.62 20.52
N ALA A 68 0.85 26.33 19.28
CA ALA A 68 -0.14 25.30 18.96
C ALA A 68 0.26 23.89 19.43
N VAL A 69 1.54 23.53 19.34
CA VAL A 69 2.06 22.22 19.78
C VAL A 69 1.93 22.09 21.30
N LYS A 70 2.27 23.15 22.04
CA LYS A 70 2.16 23.19 23.50
C LYS A 70 0.70 23.21 23.98
N LEU A 71 -0.20 23.84 23.24
CA LEU A 71 -1.64 23.83 23.56
C LEU A 71 -2.27 22.46 23.35
N CYS A 72 -1.82 21.72 22.34
CA CYS A 72 -2.35 20.41 21.99
C CYS A 72 -1.69 19.24 22.74
N SER A 73 -0.66 19.47 23.56
CA SER A 73 0.01 18.39 24.32
C SER A 73 -0.89 17.75 25.38
N ILE A 74 -2.02 18.37 25.71
CA ILE A 74 -3.04 17.82 26.62
C ILE A 74 -3.94 16.78 25.94
N MET A 75 -3.91 16.71 24.59
CA MET A 75 -4.70 15.75 23.82
C MET A 75 -4.01 14.38 23.76
N PRO A 76 -4.76 13.28 23.61
CA PRO A 76 -4.19 11.96 23.32
C PRO A 76 -3.29 11.99 22.08
N GLU A 77 -2.17 11.26 22.11
CA GLU A 77 -1.13 11.28 21.07
C GLU A 77 -1.69 11.08 19.64
N ALA A 78 -2.66 10.17 19.50
CA ALA A 78 -3.34 9.89 18.24
C ALA A 78 -4.10 11.10 17.62
N THR A 79 -4.47 12.10 18.42
CA THR A 79 -5.23 13.29 17.97
C THR A 79 -4.45 14.60 18.05
N GLN A 80 -3.22 14.60 18.59
CA GLN A 80 -2.39 15.81 18.74
C GLN A 80 -2.09 16.51 17.40
N ASN A 81 -1.86 15.74 16.33
CA ASN A 81 -1.61 16.30 15.00
C ASN A 81 -2.84 17.02 14.43
N MET A 82 -4.03 16.43 14.57
CA MET A 82 -5.28 17.05 14.13
C MET A 82 -5.60 18.29 14.98
N CYS A 83 -5.41 18.22 16.30
CA CYS A 83 -5.54 19.37 17.19
C CYS A 83 -4.60 20.51 16.75
N THR A 84 -3.33 20.21 16.51
CA THR A 84 -2.32 21.22 16.17
C THR A 84 -2.67 21.94 14.86
N GLN A 85 -3.14 21.21 13.85
CA GLN A 85 -3.59 21.81 12.58
C GLN A 85 -4.81 22.71 12.79
N LYS A 86 -5.80 22.25 13.55
CA LYS A 86 -7.00 23.02 13.86
C LYS A 86 -6.69 24.31 14.64
N VAL A 87 -5.86 24.21 15.69
CA VAL A 87 -5.44 25.35 16.51
C VAL A 87 -4.67 26.39 15.68
N LYS A 88 -3.81 25.96 14.74
CA LYS A 88 -3.12 26.88 13.84
C LYS A 88 -4.10 27.67 12.95
N MET A 89 -5.11 27.00 12.40
CA MET A 89 -6.14 27.66 11.59
C MET A 89 -7.00 28.61 12.43
N ASP A 90 -7.36 28.21 13.66
CA ASP A 90 -8.18 29.04 14.55
C ASP A 90 -7.43 30.31 14.98
N ILE A 91 -6.13 30.20 15.32
CA ILE A 91 -5.27 31.38 15.61
C ILE A 91 -5.19 32.29 14.38
N GLN A 92 -4.94 31.76 13.18
CA GLN A 92 -4.89 32.56 11.95
C GLN A 92 -6.22 33.25 11.65
N THR A 93 -7.34 32.56 11.91
CA THR A 93 -8.69 33.10 11.71
C THR A 93 -8.99 34.24 12.67
N GLU A 94 -8.61 34.11 13.94
CA GLU A 94 -8.77 35.19 14.93
C GLU A 94 -7.82 36.37 14.65
N MET A 95 -6.58 36.11 14.22
CA MET A 95 -5.67 37.18 13.78
C MET A 95 -6.22 37.97 12.59
N ALA A 96 -6.93 37.32 11.68
CA ALA A 96 -7.58 37.98 10.53
C ALA A 96 -8.79 38.84 10.91
N LYS A 97 -9.40 38.60 12.09
CA LYS A 97 -10.54 39.38 12.60
C LYS A 97 -10.12 40.64 13.35
N ILE A 98 -8.85 40.74 13.76
CA ILE A 98 -8.33 41.97 14.35
C ILE A 98 -8.36 43.04 13.25
N PRO A 99 -9.21 44.08 13.37
CA PRO A 99 -9.19 45.17 12.42
C PRO A 99 -7.77 45.74 12.47
N GLN A 100 -7.11 45.87 11.33
CA GLN A 100 -5.93 46.71 11.27
C GLN A 100 -6.40 48.13 11.60
N THR A 101 -6.34 48.48 12.88
CA THR A 101 -6.42 49.85 13.34
C THR A 101 -5.22 50.54 12.71
N SER A 102 -5.48 51.15 11.57
CA SER A 102 -4.74 52.28 11.05
C SER A 102 -4.81 53.38 12.10
N GLN A 103 -4.00 53.23 13.16
CA GLN A 103 -3.57 54.37 13.91
C GLN A 103 -2.75 55.22 12.94
N HIS A 104 -3.42 56.23 12.41
CA HIS A 104 -2.80 57.47 11.96
C HIS A 104 -1.88 57.98 13.07
N THR A 105 -0.66 57.46 13.10
CA THR A 105 0.50 58.15 13.62
C THR A 105 1.27 58.64 12.39
N LYS A 106 1.30 59.95 12.24
CA LYS A 106 2.13 60.67 11.26
C LYS A 106 3.60 60.35 11.57
N ASN A 107 4.14 59.27 11.01
CA ASN A 107 5.55 59.00 10.69
C ASN A 107 5.79 57.50 10.48
N GLN A 108 5.10 56.89 9.51
CA GLN A 108 5.58 55.64 8.93
C GLN A 108 5.83 55.89 7.44
N SER A 109 7.10 55.85 7.06
CA SER A 109 7.49 55.67 5.67
C SER A 109 6.71 54.47 5.10
N PRO A 110 6.25 54.55 3.83
CA PRO A 110 5.52 53.47 3.21
C PRO A 110 6.30 52.16 3.35
N LYS A 111 5.64 51.08 3.79
CA LYS A 111 6.25 49.76 3.77
C LYS A 111 6.70 49.48 2.32
N PRO A 112 7.98 49.14 2.10
CA PRO A 112 8.51 48.79 0.79
C PRO A 112 7.65 47.77 0.07
N ASP A 113 7.07 48.12 -1.07
CA ASP A 113 6.53 47.10 -1.99
C ASP A 113 7.73 46.35 -2.59
N SER A 114 7.90 45.09 -2.20
CA SER A 114 9.00 44.24 -2.67
C SER A 114 9.06 44.05 -4.19
N ASN A 115 7.95 44.30 -4.89
CA ASN A 115 7.82 44.22 -6.35
C ASN A 115 8.00 45.58 -7.05
N SER A 116 8.19 46.68 -6.31
CA SER A 116 8.57 47.98 -6.86
C SER A 116 9.97 47.94 -7.48
N LYS A 117 10.21 48.79 -8.49
CA LYS A 117 11.55 49.01 -9.07
C LYS A 117 12.55 49.54 -8.04
N ASP A 118 12.08 50.29 -7.04
CA ASP A 118 12.87 50.72 -5.89
C ASP A 118 12.02 50.64 -4.61
N PRO A 119 11.98 49.48 -3.95
CA PRO A 119 11.19 49.27 -2.74
C PRO A 119 11.64 50.15 -1.57
N CYS A 120 12.92 50.53 -1.55
CA CYS A 120 13.53 51.23 -0.43
C CYS A 120 13.66 52.75 -0.65
N ALA A 121 13.11 53.28 -1.75
CA ALA A 121 13.21 54.70 -2.13
C ALA A 121 12.67 55.67 -1.06
N ALA A 122 11.61 55.28 -0.35
CA ALA A 122 10.92 56.13 0.63
C ALA A 122 11.42 55.93 2.08
N VAL A 123 12.45 55.08 2.27
CA VAL A 123 12.99 54.74 3.58
C VAL A 123 14.12 55.73 3.94
N PRO A 124 14.21 56.20 5.20
CA PRO A 124 15.31 57.05 5.67
C PRO A 124 16.69 56.45 5.37
N LYS A 125 17.71 57.30 5.15
CA LYS A 125 19.06 56.88 4.71
C LYS A 125 19.70 55.86 5.66
N ASP A 126 19.47 56.01 6.95
CA ASP A 126 19.95 55.13 8.03
C ASP A 126 19.24 53.76 8.05
N ALA A 127 18.01 53.67 7.55
CA ALA A 127 17.24 52.43 7.46
C ALA A 127 17.26 51.76 6.07
N LYS A 128 17.89 52.40 5.07
CA LYS A 128 17.93 51.90 3.68
C LYS A 128 18.63 50.55 3.55
N ALA A 129 19.77 50.36 4.23
CA ALA A 129 20.51 49.10 4.19
C ALA A 129 19.73 47.92 4.80
N GLU A 130 18.98 48.17 5.88
CA GLU A 130 18.12 47.17 6.51
C GLU A 130 16.92 46.83 5.60
N CYS A 131 16.33 47.83 4.94
CA CYS A 131 15.30 47.63 3.93
C CYS A 131 15.79 46.75 2.77
N GLU A 132 16.94 47.06 2.17
CA GLU A 132 17.50 46.31 1.05
C GLU A 132 17.78 44.85 1.43
N LYS A 133 18.32 44.62 2.65
CA LYS A 133 18.53 43.28 3.21
C LYS A 133 17.21 42.53 3.38
N GLY A 134 16.16 43.19 3.89
CA GLY A 134 14.83 42.61 4.04
C GLY A 134 14.20 42.22 2.70
N ILE A 135 14.32 43.07 1.69
CA ILE A 135 13.84 42.78 0.33
C ILE A 135 14.60 41.63 -0.31
N ALA A 136 15.93 41.58 -0.17
CA ALA A 136 16.74 40.48 -0.68
C ALA A 136 16.36 39.14 -0.03
N ALA A 137 16.15 39.12 1.29
CA ALA A 137 15.67 37.95 2.02
C ALA A 137 14.27 37.52 1.56
N ALA A 138 13.34 38.48 1.40
CA ALA A 138 11.99 38.21 0.91
C ALA A 138 11.99 37.60 -0.50
N ARG A 139 12.80 38.15 -1.42
CA ARG A 139 12.96 37.61 -2.77
C ARG A 139 13.57 36.21 -2.78
N LYS A 140 14.56 35.95 -1.94
CA LYS A 140 15.14 34.60 -1.77
C LYS A 140 14.08 33.61 -1.28
N ASN A 141 13.33 33.95 -0.23
CA ASN A 141 12.27 33.11 0.29
C ASN A 141 11.16 32.84 -0.74
N GLN A 142 10.81 33.86 -1.54
CA GLN A 142 9.82 33.70 -2.62
C GLN A 142 10.34 32.76 -3.72
N ALA A 143 11.61 32.88 -4.11
CA ALA A 143 12.23 31.99 -5.09
C ALA A 143 12.28 30.54 -4.59
N GLU A 144 12.68 30.32 -3.33
CA GLU A 144 12.70 28.99 -2.70
C GLU A 144 11.29 28.38 -2.59
N SER A 145 10.30 29.19 -2.21
CA SER A 145 8.89 28.77 -2.16
C SER A 145 8.36 28.38 -3.54
N LYS A 146 8.66 29.18 -4.58
CA LYS A 146 8.29 28.87 -5.96
C LYS A 146 8.95 27.57 -6.44
N ALA A 147 10.25 27.41 -6.20
CA ALA A 147 10.96 26.19 -6.58
C ALA A 147 10.39 24.94 -5.88
N ARG A 148 10.01 25.08 -4.60
CA ARG A 148 9.34 24.00 -3.86
C ARG A 148 7.97 23.67 -4.45
N ALA A 149 7.15 24.68 -4.76
CA ALA A 149 5.84 24.46 -5.38
C ALA A 149 5.95 23.79 -6.76
N GLU A 150 6.95 24.18 -7.56
CA GLU A 150 7.23 23.54 -8.86
C GLU A 150 7.70 22.08 -8.68
N ALA A 151 8.53 21.80 -7.69
CA ALA A 151 8.97 20.44 -7.38
C ALA A 151 7.81 19.56 -6.88
N GLU A 152 6.94 20.09 -6.02
CA GLU A 152 5.75 19.40 -5.53
C GLU A 152 4.75 19.13 -6.67
N ALA A 153 4.54 20.10 -7.57
CA ALA A 153 3.70 19.93 -8.75
C ALA A 153 4.27 18.88 -9.71
N LYS A 154 5.59 18.88 -9.93
CA LYS A 154 6.27 17.86 -10.74
C LYS A 154 6.16 16.47 -10.10
N ALA A 155 6.41 16.36 -8.79
CA ALA A 155 6.31 15.10 -8.08
C ALA A 155 4.88 14.54 -8.07
N GLU A 156 3.85 15.40 -8.05
CA GLU A 156 2.47 14.96 -8.24
C GLU A 156 2.18 14.53 -9.69
N ALA A 157 2.71 15.23 -10.68
CA ALA A 157 2.55 14.85 -12.09
C ALA A 157 3.23 13.50 -12.41
N ASP A 158 4.42 13.24 -11.84
CA ASP A 158 5.19 12.01 -12.04
C ASP A 158 4.50 10.76 -11.44
N LYS A 159 3.40 10.93 -10.69
CA LYS A 159 2.55 9.83 -10.20
C LYS A 159 1.60 9.27 -11.26
N TYR A 160 1.46 9.94 -12.41
CA TYR A 160 0.47 9.56 -13.40
C TYR A 160 1.06 9.48 -14.81
N ILE A 161 0.59 8.49 -15.58
CA ILE A 161 0.80 8.43 -17.02
C ILE A 161 -0.08 9.47 -17.71
N LYS A 162 0.37 9.99 -18.86
CA LYS A 162 -0.40 10.98 -19.64
C LYS A 162 -1.64 10.37 -20.28
N SER A 163 -1.53 9.14 -20.76
CA SER A 163 -2.59 8.38 -21.43
C SER A 163 -2.24 6.90 -21.39
N PHE A 164 -3.24 6.04 -21.31
CA PHE A 164 -3.08 4.60 -21.41
C PHE A 164 -3.46 4.11 -22.81
N ASP A 165 -2.58 3.33 -23.45
CA ASP A 165 -2.85 2.63 -24.70
C ASP A 165 -2.57 1.14 -24.50
N PRO A 166 -3.61 0.27 -24.43
CA PRO A 166 -3.42 -1.15 -24.20
C PRO A 166 -2.68 -1.87 -25.35
N ASN A 167 -2.62 -1.27 -26.54
CA ASN A 167 -1.92 -1.85 -27.69
C ASN A 167 -0.44 -1.42 -27.76
N ASN A 168 -0.02 -0.48 -26.91
CA ASN A 168 1.32 0.08 -26.94
C ASN A 168 1.83 0.35 -25.50
N ILE A 169 1.82 -0.71 -24.68
CA ILE A 169 2.33 -0.66 -23.31
C ILE A 169 3.87 -0.55 -23.35
N PRO A 170 4.48 0.43 -22.68
CA PRO A 170 5.91 0.64 -22.68
C PRO A 170 6.63 -0.49 -21.93
N LYS A 171 7.79 -0.89 -22.47
CA LYS A 171 8.60 -2.00 -21.95
C LYS A 171 9.61 -1.50 -20.93
N ILE A 172 9.11 -1.15 -19.75
CA ILE A 172 9.86 -0.45 -18.70
C ILE A 172 10.51 -1.36 -17.66
N ALA A 173 10.02 -2.59 -17.49
CA ALA A 173 10.57 -3.55 -16.53
C ALA A 173 11.81 -4.25 -17.14
N LYS A 174 12.98 -3.80 -16.70
CA LYS A 174 14.29 -4.18 -17.23
C LYS A 174 14.96 -5.30 -16.43
N TYR A 175 14.42 -5.63 -15.26
CA TYR A 175 14.85 -6.78 -14.46
C TYR A 175 13.66 -7.66 -14.05
N ASN A 176 13.89 -8.96 -13.91
CA ASN A 176 12.84 -9.85 -13.43
C ASN A 176 12.69 -9.75 -11.90
N PHE A 177 11.48 -9.56 -11.40
CA PHE A 177 11.26 -9.29 -9.98
C PHE A 177 11.51 -10.51 -9.06
N ILE A 178 11.75 -11.69 -9.64
CA ILE A 178 12.01 -12.97 -8.96
C ILE A 178 13.08 -13.79 -9.69
N ASN A 179 13.70 -14.74 -8.98
CA ASN A 179 14.50 -15.80 -9.61
C ASN A 179 13.57 -16.81 -10.29
N LEU A 180 13.30 -16.63 -11.58
CA LEU A 180 12.26 -17.35 -12.31
C LEU A 180 12.42 -18.86 -12.24
N ASP A 181 13.66 -19.38 -12.28
CA ASP A 181 14.00 -20.81 -12.20
C ASP A 181 13.46 -21.50 -10.94
N LYS A 182 13.20 -20.74 -9.87
CA LYS A 182 12.64 -21.25 -8.61
C LYS A 182 11.12 -21.35 -8.61
N PHE A 183 10.45 -21.02 -9.70
CA PHE A 183 8.99 -21.11 -9.83
C PHE A 183 8.58 -22.09 -10.93
N SER A 184 7.46 -22.78 -10.71
CA SER A 184 6.94 -23.83 -11.60
C SER A 184 5.79 -23.35 -12.50
N ARG A 185 5.11 -22.27 -12.11
CA ARG A 185 3.95 -21.73 -12.83
C ARG A 185 3.65 -20.31 -12.41
N ILE A 186 2.94 -19.61 -13.28
CA ILE A 186 2.40 -18.26 -13.10
C ILE A 186 0.88 -18.31 -13.31
N SER A 187 0.11 -17.64 -12.47
CA SER A 187 -1.34 -17.54 -12.67
C SER A 187 -1.64 -16.60 -13.83
N LYS A 188 -2.77 -16.78 -14.50
CA LYS A 188 -3.25 -15.83 -15.49
C LYS A 188 -3.78 -14.56 -14.82
N LEU A 189 -3.60 -13.40 -15.46
CA LEU A 189 -4.33 -12.19 -15.11
C LEU A 189 -5.83 -12.42 -15.34
N ARG A 190 -6.69 -11.89 -14.47
CA ARG A 190 -8.15 -12.15 -14.42
C ARG A 190 -8.52 -13.61 -14.12
N SER A 191 -7.62 -14.37 -13.49
CA SER A 191 -7.89 -15.72 -13.00
C SER A 191 -8.70 -15.70 -11.69
N ALA A 192 -9.08 -16.90 -11.25
CA ALA A 192 -9.70 -17.16 -9.95
C ALA A 192 -8.68 -17.41 -8.82
N VAL A 193 -7.38 -17.22 -9.07
CA VAL A 193 -6.32 -17.47 -8.08
C VAL A 193 -6.32 -16.33 -7.06
N GLY A 194 -6.25 -16.70 -5.78
CA GLY A 194 -6.25 -15.74 -4.67
C GLY A 194 -7.60 -15.06 -4.47
N HIS A 195 -7.65 -13.73 -4.57
CA HIS A 195 -8.84 -12.92 -4.32
C HIS A 195 -9.03 -11.79 -5.34
N ASN A 196 -10.15 -11.07 -5.23
CA ASN A 196 -10.44 -9.91 -6.06
C ASN A 196 -9.36 -8.84 -5.90
N TYR A 197 -8.87 -8.33 -7.03
CA TYR A 197 -7.91 -7.24 -7.07
C TYR A 197 -8.27 -6.24 -8.17
N SER A 198 -9.55 -5.99 -8.42
CA SER A 198 -10.00 -4.98 -9.39
C SER A 198 -10.52 -3.69 -8.75
N TYR A 199 -10.43 -3.56 -7.41
CA TYR A 199 -11.00 -2.42 -6.68
C TYR A 199 -10.46 -1.06 -7.19
N LYS A 200 -11.35 -0.07 -7.34
CA LYS A 200 -11.03 1.28 -7.87
C LYS A 200 -10.46 1.29 -9.29
N THR A 201 -10.66 0.23 -10.05
CA THR A 201 -10.34 0.18 -11.49
C THR A 201 -11.61 0.17 -12.33
N GLU A 202 -11.45 0.30 -13.64
CA GLU A 202 -12.57 0.13 -14.59
C GLU A 202 -13.11 -1.30 -14.69
N GLU A 203 -12.43 -2.26 -14.08
CA GLU A 203 -12.84 -3.67 -13.99
C GLU A 203 -13.44 -4.03 -12.62
N ASP A 204 -13.58 -3.05 -11.72
CA ASP A 204 -14.27 -3.23 -10.44
C ASP A 204 -15.75 -3.50 -10.68
N ASP A 205 -16.25 -4.63 -10.17
CA ASP A 205 -17.68 -4.89 -10.09
C ASP A 205 -18.12 -4.72 -8.63
N PRO A 206 -18.74 -3.57 -8.27
CA PRO A 206 -19.16 -3.31 -6.89
C PRO A 206 -20.27 -4.26 -6.43
N THR A 207 -20.94 -4.97 -7.35
CA THR A 207 -21.93 -6.00 -7.00
C THR A 207 -21.29 -7.33 -6.59
N ARG A 208 -19.97 -7.46 -6.77
CA ARG A 208 -19.17 -8.66 -6.49
C ARG A 208 -19.60 -9.90 -7.28
N GLN A 209 -20.29 -9.73 -8.41
CA GLN A 209 -20.72 -10.84 -9.26
C GLN A 209 -19.68 -11.21 -10.32
N ASN A 210 -18.75 -10.30 -10.62
CA ASN A 210 -17.69 -10.47 -11.60
C ASN A 210 -16.34 -9.94 -11.08
N CYS A 211 -15.85 -10.58 -10.03
CA CYS A 211 -14.56 -10.32 -9.42
C CYS A 211 -13.43 -10.87 -10.30
N LYS A 212 -12.25 -10.25 -10.22
CA LYS A 212 -11.09 -10.59 -11.04
C LYS A 212 -9.82 -10.47 -10.21
N SER A 213 -8.97 -11.50 -10.23
CA SER A 213 -7.64 -11.35 -9.66
C SER A 213 -6.75 -10.70 -10.70
N MET A 214 -6.36 -9.46 -10.44
CA MET A 214 -5.50 -8.67 -11.32
C MET A 214 -4.02 -8.72 -10.88
N LYS A 215 -3.65 -9.79 -10.19
CA LYS A 215 -2.28 -10.11 -9.79
C LYS A 215 -1.78 -11.31 -10.57
N HIS A 216 -0.46 -11.43 -10.69
CA HIS A 216 0.17 -12.71 -10.96
C HIS A 216 0.65 -13.36 -9.67
N TYR A 217 0.27 -14.61 -9.48
CA TYR A 217 0.78 -15.50 -8.44
C TYR A 217 1.79 -16.47 -9.07
N PHE A 218 2.86 -16.76 -8.36
CA PHE A 218 3.94 -17.62 -8.78
C PHE A 218 4.15 -18.71 -7.74
N ILE A 219 3.99 -19.97 -8.16
CA ILE A 219 4.15 -21.11 -7.26
C ILE A 219 5.59 -21.63 -7.35
N PRO A 220 6.32 -21.76 -6.23
CA PRO A 220 7.68 -22.29 -6.24
C PRO A 220 7.79 -23.71 -6.82
N VAL A 221 8.97 -24.10 -7.30
CA VAL A 221 9.23 -25.46 -7.78
C VAL A 221 9.11 -26.48 -6.66
N GLY A 222 8.65 -27.69 -6.99
CA GLY A 222 8.43 -28.77 -6.04
C GLY A 222 7.05 -28.76 -5.37
N ALA A 223 6.27 -27.68 -5.50
CA ALA A 223 4.85 -27.72 -5.15
C ALA A 223 4.12 -28.74 -6.03
N PRO A 224 3.27 -29.61 -5.46
CA PRO A 224 2.54 -30.59 -6.25
C PRO A 224 1.52 -29.90 -7.17
N LYS A 225 1.22 -30.53 -8.30
CA LYS A 225 0.18 -30.02 -9.21
C LYS A 225 -1.23 -30.23 -8.67
N SER A 226 -1.45 -31.26 -7.82
CA SER A 226 -2.76 -31.52 -7.24
C SER A 226 -2.99 -30.72 -5.95
N ASN A 227 -4.18 -30.14 -5.84
CA ASN A 227 -4.64 -29.34 -4.70
C ASN A 227 -4.62 -30.12 -3.38
N GLU A 228 -4.95 -31.41 -3.42
CA GLU A 228 -5.01 -32.26 -2.20
C GLU A 228 -3.63 -32.53 -1.61
N ALA A 229 -2.59 -32.53 -2.45
CA ALA A 229 -1.23 -32.82 -2.02
C ALA A 229 -0.49 -31.60 -1.45
N VAL A 230 -0.98 -30.37 -1.68
CA VAL A 230 -0.27 -29.12 -1.34
C VAL A 230 0.04 -29.02 0.15
N SER A 231 -0.95 -29.29 0.99
CA SER A 231 -0.82 -29.17 2.45
C SER A 231 -0.01 -30.30 3.10
N THR A 232 0.31 -31.35 2.35
CA THR A 232 0.98 -32.56 2.87
C THR A 232 2.35 -32.81 2.24
N THR A 233 2.65 -32.17 1.11
CA THR A 233 3.94 -32.30 0.42
C THR A 233 4.92 -31.28 0.99
N PRO A 234 6.02 -31.72 1.64
CA PRO A 234 7.03 -30.79 2.14
C PRO A 234 7.65 -29.97 1.01
N HIS A 235 8.03 -28.74 1.30
CA HIS A 235 8.76 -27.92 0.32
C HIS A 235 10.10 -28.57 -0.02
N THR A 236 10.47 -28.52 -1.30
CA THR A 236 11.76 -29.05 -1.77
C THR A 236 12.95 -28.18 -1.32
N PHE A 237 12.68 -26.95 -0.89
CA PHE A 237 13.62 -26.01 -0.27
C PHE A 237 12.82 -24.99 0.55
N LYS A 238 13.49 -24.22 1.41
CA LYS A 238 12.85 -23.18 2.22
C LYS A 238 12.36 -22.01 1.34
N TRP A 239 11.05 -21.79 1.22
CA TRP A 239 10.49 -20.79 0.31
C TRP A 239 10.81 -19.36 0.74
N MET A 240 10.97 -19.08 2.04
CA MET A 240 11.43 -17.77 2.53
C MET A 240 12.87 -17.41 2.12
N THR A 241 13.59 -18.30 1.42
CA THR A 241 14.89 -17.96 0.81
C THR A 241 14.75 -17.38 -0.61
N LEU A 242 13.54 -17.38 -1.17
CA LEU A 242 13.24 -16.79 -2.48
C LEU A 242 13.43 -15.28 -2.42
N LYS A 243 14.25 -14.76 -3.33
CA LYS A 243 14.62 -13.36 -3.40
C LYS A 243 13.70 -12.61 -4.36
N PHE A 244 13.39 -11.37 -3.99
CA PHE A 244 12.62 -10.43 -4.80
C PHE A 244 13.48 -9.22 -5.15
N TYR A 245 13.29 -8.70 -6.36
CA TYR A 245 14.10 -7.64 -6.94
C TYR A 245 13.23 -6.53 -7.49
N SER A 246 13.76 -5.31 -7.53
CA SER A 246 13.10 -4.19 -8.21
C SER A 246 13.24 -4.36 -9.74
N PRO A 247 12.13 -4.37 -10.52
CA PRO A 247 12.19 -4.45 -11.98
C PRO A 247 12.61 -3.12 -12.64
N VAL A 248 12.65 -2.04 -11.87
CA VAL A 248 12.84 -0.66 -12.33
C VAL A 248 13.67 0.15 -11.33
N ASN A 249 14.20 1.30 -11.76
CA ASN A 249 14.56 2.35 -10.80
C ASN A 249 13.28 2.95 -10.23
N GLY A 250 13.26 3.18 -8.92
CA GLY A 250 12.05 3.66 -8.29
C GLY A 250 12.21 4.15 -6.86
N VAL A 251 11.08 4.47 -6.28
CA VAL A 251 10.94 4.85 -4.87
C VAL A 251 9.85 3.99 -4.23
N ILE A 252 10.10 3.53 -3.01
CA ILE A 252 9.06 2.83 -2.22
C ILE A 252 7.99 3.85 -1.84
N ASN A 253 6.78 3.68 -2.36
CA ASN A 253 5.70 4.67 -2.21
C ASN A 253 4.76 4.37 -1.04
N HIS A 254 4.67 3.12 -0.61
CA HIS A 254 3.94 2.68 0.59
C HIS A 254 4.51 1.35 1.09
N VAL A 255 4.30 1.08 2.37
CA VAL A 255 4.62 -0.20 3.02
C VAL A 255 3.56 -0.48 4.09
N GLU A 256 3.02 -1.67 4.10
CA GLU A 256 2.05 -2.18 5.07
C GLU A 256 2.63 -3.45 5.69
N TYR A 257 2.91 -3.40 7.00
CA TYR A 257 3.51 -4.53 7.72
C TYR A 257 2.45 -5.39 8.39
N THR A 258 2.67 -6.70 8.38
CA THR A 258 1.88 -7.70 9.10
C THR A 258 2.80 -8.69 9.79
N GLU A 259 2.39 -9.19 10.96
CA GLU A 259 3.10 -10.26 11.67
C GLU A 259 2.48 -11.61 11.34
N ASN A 260 3.32 -12.60 11.04
CA ASN A 260 2.91 -13.99 10.87
C ASN A 260 3.79 -14.89 11.76
N GLN A 261 3.58 -16.22 11.69
CA GLN A 261 4.33 -17.17 12.52
C GLN A 261 5.84 -17.26 12.20
N TYR A 262 6.26 -16.69 11.06
CA TYR A 262 7.64 -16.66 10.57
C TYR A 262 8.33 -15.31 10.76
N GLY A 263 7.59 -14.28 11.19
CA GLY A 263 8.08 -12.94 11.49
C GLY A 263 7.28 -11.84 10.79
N THR A 264 7.87 -10.66 10.72
CA THR A 264 7.30 -9.51 10.02
C THR A 264 7.39 -9.71 8.50
N GLU A 265 6.27 -9.60 7.82
CA GLU A 265 6.20 -9.45 6.37
C GLU A 265 5.59 -8.10 5.99
N ALA A 266 5.69 -7.74 4.71
CA ALA A 266 5.20 -6.49 4.17
C ALA A 266 4.54 -6.68 2.81
N ASN A 267 3.49 -5.89 2.59
CA ASN A 267 3.02 -5.52 1.27
C ASN A 267 3.56 -4.11 0.98
N PHE A 268 4.10 -3.88 -0.21
CA PHE A 268 4.67 -2.57 -0.55
C PHE A 268 4.66 -2.32 -2.05
N GLY A 269 4.83 -1.06 -2.44
CA GLY A 269 4.87 -0.64 -3.83
C GLY A 269 6.13 0.10 -4.20
N ILE A 270 6.58 -0.09 -5.44
CA ILE A 270 7.65 0.69 -6.07
C ILE A 270 7.00 1.57 -7.14
N GLN A 271 7.11 2.89 -6.97
CA GLN A 271 6.81 3.86 -8.02
C GLN A 271 8.03 4.00 -8.93
N ALA A 272 7.87 3.74 -10.22
CA ALA A 272 8.95 3.90 -11.19
C ALA A 272 9.30 5.39 -11.38
N THR A 273 10.59 5.68 -11.54
CA THR A 273 11.12 7.06 -11.62
C THR A 273 11.78 7.40 -12.96
N ASP A 274 12.09 6.41 -13.81
CA ASP A 274 12.56 6.63 -15.17
C ASP A 274 11.47 7.40 -15.97
N GLU A 275 11.88 8.31 -16.87
CA GLU A 275 10.96 9.27 -17.52
C GLU A 275 9.84 8.59 -18.33
N ASP A 276 10.16 7.47 -18.99
CA ASP A 276 9.22 6.64 -19.76
C ASP A 276 8.38 5.69 -18.89
N ALA A 277 8.72 5.55 -17.62
CA ALA A 277 8.07 4.67 -16.66
C ALA A 277 7.22 5.41 -15.61
N LYS A 278 7.23 6.74 -15.60
CA LYS A 278 6.42 7.55 -14.67
C LYS A 278 4.95 7.15 -14.70
N GLY A 279 4.33 7.09 -13.52
CA GLY A 279 2.95 6.64 -13.35
C GLY A 279 2.73 5.13 -13.39
N TYR A 280 3.79 4.33 -13.54
CA TYR A 280 3.75 2.88 -13.32
C TYR A 280 4.18 2.51 -11.90
N TYR A 281 3.50 1.51 -11.35
CA TYR A 281 3.72 1.00 -10.00
C TYR A 281 3.79 -0.52 -10.02
N PHE A 282 4.67 -1.06 -9.17
CA PHE A 282 4.89 -2.49 -8.98
C PHE A 282 4.63 -2.82 -7.52
N ASP A 283 3.55 -3.54 -7.25
CA ASP A 283 3.09 -3.88 -5.91
C ASP A 283 3.42 -5.34 -5.58
N TYR A 284 4.04 -5.53 -4.42
CA TYR A 284 4.54 -6.79 -3.89
C TYR A 284 3.74 -7.19 -2.65
N TYR A 285 3.65 -8.49 -2.38
CA TYR A 285 2.89 -9.03 -1.26
C TYR A 285 3.66 -10.14 -0.54
N HIS A 286 3.45 -10.25 0.77
CA HIS A 286 4.04 -11.28 1.63
C HIS A 286 5.58 -11.31 1.55
N ILE A 287 6.22 -10.13 1.59
CA ILE A 287 7.68 -10.00 1.49
C ILE A 287 8.28 -9.65 2.84
N ALA A 288 9.26 -10.42 3.30
CA ALA A 288 10.22 -9.96 4.30
C ALA A 288 11.11 -8.89 3.66
N LEU A 289 10.65 -7.63 3.72
CA LEU A 289 11.32 -6.46 3.13
C LEU A 289 12.70 -6.26 3.77
N ASP A 290 13.69 -5.84 2.97
CA ASP A 290 14.99 -5.45 3.50
C ASP A 290 14.80 -4.36 4.59
N PRO A 291 15.31 -4.56 5.80
CA PRO A 291 15.06 -3.65 6.93
C PRO A 291 15.61 -2.23 6.71
N ASN A 292 16.49 -2.02 5.73
CA ASN A 292 16.98 -0.70 5.36
C ASN A 292 16.02 0.06 4.43
N LEU A 293 15.05 -0.65 3.85
CA LEU A 293 14.05 -0.12 2.94
C LEU A 293 12.78 0.27 3.69
N LYS A 294 12.33 1.49 3.43
CA LYS A 294 11.11 2.10 3.99
C LYS A 294 10.50 3.05 2.96
N VAL A 295 9.29 3.54 3.21
CA VAL A 295 8.66 4.58 2.39
C VAL A 295 9.63 5.75 2.14
N GLY A 296 9.77 6.14 0.87
CA GLY A 296 10.71 7.16 0.41
C GLY A 296 12.11 6.65 0.09
N SER A 297 12.43 5.38 0.37
CA SER A 297 13.72 4.79 -0.02
C SER A 297 13.77 4.64 -1.54
N THR A 298 14.91 5.00 -2.13
CA THR A 298 15.18 4.77 -3.53
C THR A 298 15.69 3.35 -3.73
N VAL A 299 15.31 2.76 -4.84
CA VAL A 299 15.80 1.45 -5.27
C VAL A 299 16.25 1.53 -6.72
N THR A 300 17.29 0.80 -7.06
CA THR A 300 17.72 0.65 -8.46
C THR A 300 17.15 -0.61 -9.05
N GLU A 301 17.03 -0.62 -10.38
CA GLU A 301 16.77 -1.85 -11.14
C GLU A 301 17.73 -2.98 -10.69
N GLY A 302 17.19 -4.20 -10.52
CA GLY A 302 17.96 -5.37 -10.12
C GLY A 302 18.39 -5.40 -8.66
N GLN A 303 18.10 -4.35 -7.87
CA GLN A 303 18.34 -4.37 -6.44
C GLN A 303 17.43 -5.41 -5.77
N GLN A 304 18.01 -6.27 -4.93
CA GLN A 304 17.23 -7.15 -4.06
C GLN A 304 16.48 -6.30 -3.03
N VAL A 305 15.16 -6.42 -2.99
CA VAL A 305 14.30 -5.64 -2.09
C VAL A 305 13.81 -6.44 -0.89
N GLY A 306 13.92 -7.78 -0.94
CA GLY A 306 13.54 -8.63 0.18
C GLY A 306 13.56 -10.11 -0.18
N THR A 307 12.96 -10.92 0.69
CA THR A 307 12.69 -12.34 0.46
C THR A 307 11.23 -12.67 0.74
N LEU A 308 10.73 -13.84 0.36
CA LEU A 308 9.38 -14.27 0.75
C LEU A 308 9.25 -14.29 2.28
N GLY A 309 8.15 -13.76 2.81
CA GLY A 309 7.90 -13.54 4.24
C GLY A 309 7.09 -14.63 4.93
N ASP A 310 6.49 -15.56 4.18
CA ASP A 310 5.70 -16.68 4.70
C ASP A 310 6.05 -17.93 3.90
N GLU A 311 6.35 -19.05 4.58
CA GLU A 311 6.59 -20.33 3.91
C GLU A 311 5.38 -20.83 3.11
N ASN A 312 4.17 -20.43 3.47
CA ASN A 312 2.94 -20.84 2.81
C ASN A 312 2.43 -19.83 1.76
N ALA A 313 3.17 -18.73 1.51
CA ALA A 313 2.80 -17.72 0.52
C ALA A 313 3.33 -18.06 -0.88
N TYR A 314 2.72 -17.43 -1.88
CA TYR A 314 3.19 -17.47 -3.26
C TYR A 314 3.96 -16.18 -3.58
N GLY A 315 4.78 -16.22 -4.64
CA GLY A 315 5.29 -14.96 -5.18
C GLY A 315 4.14 -14.18 -5.81
N GLU A 316 3.97 -12.92 -5.46
CA GLU A 316 2.88 -12.08 -5.98
C GLU A 316 3.40 -10.79 -6.57
N MET A 317 2.81 -10.38 -7.69
CA MET A 317 3.08 -9.10 -8.34
C MET A 317 1.79 -8.53 -8.95
N ALA A 318 1.50 -7.27 -8.63
CA ALA A 318 0.55 -6.45 -9.37
C ALA A 318 1.27 -5.30 -10.05
N VAL A 319 0.88 -5.00 -11.28
CA VAL A 319 1.39 -3.84 -12.02
C VAL A 319 0.23 -2.92 -12.32
N SER A 320 0.37 -1.64 -11.95
CA SER A 320 -0.62 -0.62 -12.27
C SER A 320 -0.03 0.54 -13.07
N ALA A 321 -0.77 0.98 -14.09
CA ALA A 321 -0.56 2.24 -14.78
C ALA A 321 -1.67 3.21 -14.36
N ARG A 322 -1.31 4.36 -13.79
CA ARG A 322 -2.29 5.30 -13.19
C ARG A 322 -2.42 6.54 -14.05
N GLU A 323 -3.57 6.79 -14.66
CA GLU A 323 -3.84 8.07 -15.35
C GLU A 323 -4.30 9.16 -14.37
N SER A 324 -4.88 8.77 -13.24
CA SER A 324 -5.28 9.67 -12.16
C SER A 324 -5.45 8.88 -10.86
N LYS A 325 -5.88 9.57 -9.79
CA LYS A 325 -6.22 8.91 -8.50
C LYS A 325 -7.37 7.91 -8.62
N THR A 326 -8.21 8.04 -9.64
CA THR A 326 -9.44 7.24 -9.81
C THR A 326 -9.46 6.45 -11.11
N LYS A 327 -8.44 6.58 -11.96
CA LYS A 327 -8.32 5.87 -13.24
C LYS A 327 -7.02 5.08 -13.22
N ILE A 328 -7.15 3.80 -12.86
CA ILE A 328 -6.06 2.86 -12.65
C ILE A 328 -6.29 1.67 -13.59
N HIS A 329 -5.25 1.33 -14.36
CA HIS A 329 -5.21 0.17 -15.24
C HIS A 329 -4.32 -0.88 -14.61
N LEU A 330 -4.85 -2.08 -14.42
CA LEU A 330 -4.06 -3.22 -13.95
C LEU A 330 -3.73 -4.11 -15.14
N ILE A 331 -2.44 -4.38 -15.29
CA ILE A 331 -1.88 -5.06 -16.47
C ILE A 331 -0.97 -6.20 -16.02
N SER A 332 -0.70 -7.12 -16.94
CA SER A 332 0.24 -8.20 -16.69
C SER A 332 1.65 -7.64 -16.53
N PHE A 333 2.42 -8.25 -15.62
CA PHE A 333 3.86 -7.99 -15.56
C PHE A 333 4.53 -8.29 -16.91
N LEU A 334 4.10 -9.33 -17.64
CA LEU A 334 4.67 -9.68 -18.93
C LEU A 334 4.33 -8.70 -20.06
N GLU A 335 3.35 -7.80 -19.86
CA GLU A 335 3.07 -6.73 -20.81
C GLU A 335 4.05 -5.56 -20.68
N VAL A 336 4.69 -5.37 -19.52
CA VAL A 336 5.62 -4.26 -19.26
C VAL A 336 7.10 -4.65 -19.28
N VAL A 337 7.43 -5.94 -19.35
CA VAL A 337 8.84 -6.38 -19.40
C VAL A 337 9.48 -6.09 -20.75
N THR A 338 10.78 -5.77 -20.73
CA THR A 338 11.62 -5.74 -21.93
C THR A 338 11.70 -7.09 -22.63
N ASP A 339 12.07 -7.08 -23.91
CA ASP A 339 12.27 -8.31 -24.68
C ASP A 339 13.31 -9.24 -24.05
N GLU A 340 14.36 -8.68 -23.44
CA GLU A 340 15.38 -9.46 -22.72
C GLU A 340 14.77 -10.26 -21.56
N ILE A 341 13.94 -9.61 -20.74
CA ILE A 341 13.27 -10.27 -19.63
C ILE A 341 12.16 -11.20 -20.13
N PHE A 342 11.42 -10.83 -21.18
CA PHE A 342 10.41 -11.71 -21.77
C PHE A 342 11.02 -13.01 -22.32
N ASN A 343 12.24 -12.95 -22.88
CA ASN A 343 12.94 -14.14 -23.36
C ASN A 343 13.21 -15.16 -22.25
N LEU A 344 13.32 -14.75 -20.97
CA LEU A 344 13.39 -15.68 -19.84
C LEU A 344 12.11 -16.52 -19.73
N TYR A 345 10.95 -15.92 -19.91
CA TYR A 345 9.65 -16.61 -19.90
C TYR A 345 9.44 -17.46 -21.15
N LYS A 346 9.86 -16.95 -22.31
CA LYS A 346 9.83 -17.69 -23.58
C LYS A 346 10.66 -18.97 -23.54
N SER A 347 11.83 -18.92 -22.90
CA SER A 347 12.66 -20.11 -22.68
C SER A 347 11.96 -21.20 -21.85
N ARG A 348 10.90 -20.82 -21.11
CA ARG A 348 10.07 -21.69 -20.28
C ARG A 348 8.67 -21.93 -20.86
N GLY A 349 8.48 -21.60 -22.14
CA GLY A 349 7.31 -21.95 -22.93
C GLY A 349 6.23 -20.89 -23.08
N VAL A 350 6.36 -19.72 -22.47
CA VAL A 350 5.41 -18.60 -22.66
C VAL A 350 5.73 -17.92 -24.00
N ASP A 351 4.92 -18.16 -25.03
CA ASP A 351 5.19 -17.69 -26.38
C ASP A 351 4.80 -16.21 -26.56
N SER A 352 3.77 -15.75 -25.85
CA SER A 352 3.34 -14.35 -25.79
C SER A 352 2.76 -13.96 -24.41
N PRO A 353 2.73 -12.66 -24.04
CA PRO A 353 2.08 -12.20 -22.81
C PRO A 353 0.62 -12.65 -22.69
N SER A 354 -0.09 -12.81 -23.82
CA SER A 354 -1.48 -13.30 -23.84
C SER A 354 -1.64 -14.70 -23.25
N ASP A 355 -0.60 -15.55 -23.24
CA ASP A 355 -0.67 -16.90 -22.67
C ASP A 355 -0.94 -16.88 -21.16
N VAL A 356 -0.62 -15.76 -20.51
CA VAL A 356 -0.84 -15.53 -19.07
C VAL A 356 -1.95 -14.51 -18.81
N ILE A 357 -2.81 -14.23 -19.79
CA ILE A 357 -3.89 -13.25 -19.65
C ILE A 357 -5.20 -13.90 -20.09
N ILE A 358 -6.17 -13.91 -19.19
CA ILE A 358 -7.57 -14.04 -19.59
C ILE A 358 -8.02 -12.64 -20.01
N THR A 359 -8.62 -12.52 -21.19
CA THR A 359 -9.08 -11.22 -21.69
C THR A 359 -10.22 -10.69 -20.82
N ARG A 360 -10.42 -9.37 -20.84
CA ARG A 360 -11.53 -8.76 -20.11
C ARG A 360 -12.86 -9.30 -20.63
N GLU A 361 -13.00 -9.40 -21.94
CA GLU A 361 -14.19 -9.87 -22.64
C GLU A 361 -14.50 -11.32 -22.27
N GLU A 362 -13.49 -12.19 -22.23
CA GLU A 362 -13.67 -13.59 -21.82
C GLU A 362 -14.11 -13.71 -20.36
N ARG A 363 -13.51 -12.92 -19.46
CA ARG A 363 -13.90 -12.92 -18.04
C ARG A 363 -15.28 -12.32 -17.83
N ASP A 364 -15.64 -11.27 -18.56
CA ASP A 364 -16.97 -10.65 -18.47
C ASP A 364 -18.07 -11.56 -19.04
N ALA A 365 -17.74 -12.40 -20.04
CA ALA A 365 -18.62 -13.46 -20.54
C ALA A 365 -18.73 -14.65 -19.57
N ASN A 366 -17.74 -14.86 -18.70
CA ASN A 366 -17.67 -15.96 -17.74
C ASN A 366 -17.38 -15.43 -16.31
N PRO A 367 -18.32 -14.67 -15.72
CA PRO A 367 -18.08 -13.91 -14.49
C PRO A 367 -17.89 -14.83 -13.29
N LEU A 368 -17.01 -14.41 -12.37
CA LEU A 368 -16.74 -15.13 -11.13
C LEU A 368 -17.19 -14.29 -9.93
N PRO A 369 -18.18 -14.75 -9.15
CA PRO A 369 -18.58 -14.03 -7.96
C PRO A 369 -17.55 -14.17 -6.84
N CYS A 370 -17.47 -13.15 -5.99
CA CYS A 370 -16.71 -13.21 -4.75
C CYS A 370 -17.56 -12.79 -3.55
N ASP A 371 -17.08 -13.11 -2.35
CA ASP A 371 -17.78 -12.76 -1.12
C ASP A 371 -17.65 -11.26 -0.77
N ASN A 372 -18.37 -10.86 0.28
CA ASN A 372 -18.41 -9.48 0.75
C ASN A 372 -17.30 -9.16 1.77
N SER A 373 -16.28 -10.03 1.90
CA SER A 373 -15.11 -9.70 2.71
C SER A 373 -14.33 -8.56 2.06
N GLU A 374 -13.46 -7.91 2.83
CA GLU A 374 -12.59 -6.86 2.31
C GLU A 374 -11.74 -7.36 1.13
N ALA A 375 -11.16 -8.56 1.28
CA ALA A 375 -10.38 -9.20 0.22
C ALA A 375 -11.23 -9.59 -1.01
N GLY A 376 -12.52 -9.93 -0.80
CA GLY A 376 -13.39 -10.47 -1.84
C GLY A 376 -12.90 -11.83 -2.32
N TRP A 377 -12.99 -12.85 -1.47
CA TRP A 377 -12.60 -14.22 -1.82
C TRP A 377 -13.59 -14.81 -2.82
N PHE A 378 -13.10 -15.40 -3.90
CA PHE A 378 -13.95 -16.05 -4.90
C PHE A 378 -14.85 -17.10 -4.26
N ILE A 379 -16.14 -17.11 -4.61
CA ILE A 379 -17.08 -18.13 -4.14
C ILE A 379 -16.59 -19.50 -4.58
N GLY A 380 -16.40 -20.41 -3.62
CA GLY A 380 -15.82 -21.74 -3.85
C GLY A 380 -14.40 -21.87 -3.31
N SER A 381 -13.65 -20.77 -3.19
CA SER A 381 -12.30 -20.80 -2.59
C SER A 381 -12.35 -21.23 -1.12
N SER A 382 -11.26 -21.81 -0.61
CA SER A 382 -11.17 -22.28 0.77
C SER A 382 -11.31 -21.17 1.82
N LYS A 383 -10.98 -19.92 1.44
CA LYS A 383 -11.10 -18.72 2.27
C LYS A 383 -12.44 -17.99 2.12
N SER A 384 -13.28 -18.38 1.16
CA SER A 384 -14.61 -17.81 1.01
C SER A 384 -15.59 -18.34 2.05
N ASN A 385 -16.69 -17.62 2.23
CA ASN A 385 -17.82 -18.09 3.04
C ASN A 385 -18.59 -19.30 2.45
N LYS A 386 -18.22 -19.80 1.27
CA LYS A 386 -18.89 -20.91 0.55
C LYS A 386 -17.86 -21.80 -0.17
N PRO A 387 -17.04 -22.58 0.55
CA PRO A 387 -16.00 -23.40 -0.07
C PRO A 387 -16.60 -24.53 -0.94
N ASN A 388 -15.94 -24.83 -2.06
CA ASN A 388 -16.31 -25.90 -2.98
C ASN A 388 -15.03 -26.60 -3.49
N ILE A 389 -14.90 -27.90 -3.23
CA ILE A 389 -13.70 -28.67 -3.56
C ILE A 389 -13.44 -28.71 -5.07
N SER A 390 -14.49 -28.84 -5.90
CA SER A 390 -14.34 -28.85 -7.36
C SER A 390 -13.82 -27.52 -7.88
N PHE A 391 -14.30 -26.40 -7.32
CA PHE A 391 -13.77 -25.08 -7.63
C PHE A 391 -12.30 -24.96 -7.20
N GLN A 392 -11.95 -25.38 -5.98
CA GLN A 392 -10.56 -25.33 -5.50
C GLN A 392 -9.60 -26.14 -6.38
N LYS A 393 -10.01 -27.36 -6.78
CA LYS A 393 -9.26 -28.17 -7.74
C LYS A 393 -9.12 -27.47 -9.08
N TRP A 394 -10.21 -26.94 -9.64
CA TRP A 394 -10.16 -26.21 -10.91
C TRP A 394 -9.24 -24.98 -10.85
N VAL A 395 -9.34 -24.17 -9.78
CA VAL A 395 -8.48 -22.99 -9.60
C VAL A 395 -7.02 -23.40 -9.49
N TYR A 396 -6.69 -24.46 -8.77
CA TYR A 396 -5.31 -24.83 -8.48
C TYR A 396 -4.64 -25.67 -9.59
N GLU A 397 -5.40 -26.54 -10.25
CA GLU A 397 -4.86 -27.59 -11.13
C GLU A 397 -5.02 -27.25 -12.62
N SER A 398 -5.97 -26.39 -13.00
CA SER A 398 -6.31 -26.13 -14.41
C SER A 398 -5.39 -25.12 -15.11
N GLU A 399 -5.14 -25.36 -16.40
CA GLU A 399 -4.52 -24.40 -17.32
C GLU A 399 -5.44 -23.19 -17.61
N ASP A 400 -6.71 -23.24 -17.22
CA ASP A 400 -7.60 -22.08 -17.28
C ASP A 400 -7.12 -20.95 -16.37
N ASN A 401 -6.46 -21.28 -15.27
CA ASN A 401 -6.01 -20.32 -14.26
C ASN A 401 -4.49 -20.16 -14.22
N TRP A 402 -3.73 -21.11 -14.77
CA TRP A 402 -2.28 -21.14 -14.69
C TRP A 402 -1.64 -21.37 -16.05
N PHE A 403 -0.47 -20.78 -16.24
CA PHE A 403 0.51 -21.24 -17.20
C PHE A 403 1.58 -22.06 -16.47
N PHE A 404 1.75 -23.32 -16.87
CA PHE A 404 2.78 -24.20 -16.31
C PHE A 404 4.06 -24.08 -17.13
N PHE A 405 5.15 -23.67 -16.48
CA PHE A 405 6.45 -23.56 -17.15
C PHE A 405 6.97 -24.93 -17.59
N LYS A 406 7.62 -24.95 -18.75
CA LYS A 406 8.27 -26.13 -19.34
C LYS A 406 9.55 -26.51 -18.59
#